data_AF-A0A920HUQ5-F1
#
_entry.id   AF-A0A920HUQ5-F1
#
_cell.length_a   1.000
_cell.length_b   1.000
_cell.length_c   1.000
_cell.angle_alpha   90.00
_cell.angle_beta   90.00
_cell.angle_gamma   90.00
#
_symmetry.space_group_name_H-M   'P 1'
#
loop_
_entity.id
_entity.type
_entity.pdbx_description
1 polymer ?
#
loop_
_entity_poly.entity_id
_entity_poly.type
_entity_poly.pdbx_seq_one_letter_code
_entity_poly.pdbx_strand_id
1 'polypeptide(L)' 'MQVKFAYAITCHKSQGGQWDNVFVDLGYYTDDMLDKSFFRWLYTAFTRASKKLYLINFNDDFLIN' A
#
# COMPACT_ATOMS: atom_id res chain seq x y z
N MET A 1 22.87 -14.51 1.58
CA MET A 1 21.86 -13.70 0.86
C MET A 1 20.58 -14.53 0.76
N GLN A 2 19.55 -14.26 1.56
CA GLN A 2 18.27 -14.99 1.47
C GLN A 2 17.41 -14.32 0.39
N VAL A 3 17.32 -14.94 -0.78
CA VAL A 3 16.40 -14.50 -1.84
C VAL A 3 15.02 -15.04 -1.49
N LYS A 4 14.08 -14.15 -1.19
CA LYS A 4 12.66 -14.51 -1.00
C LYS A 4 11.93 -14.21 -2.29
N PHE A 5 11.49 -15.25 -2.99
CA PHE A 5 10.52 -15.10 -4.07
C PHE A 5 9.18 -14.75 -3.45
N ALA A 6 8.76 -13.50 -3.59
CA ALA A 6 7.48 -13.03 -3.13
C ALA A 6 6.78 -12.31 -4.29
N TYR A 7 5.70 -12.90 -4.80
CA TYR A 7 4.82 -12.24 -5.76
C TYR A 7 4.08 -11.05 -5.13
N ALA A 8 3.87 -11.10 -3.81
CA ALA A 8 3.33 -10.01 -3.01
C ALA A 8 3.98 -9.99 -1.63
N ILE A 9 4.10 -8.80 -1.04
CA ILE A 9 4.60 -8.59 0.33
C ILE A 9 3.59 -7.79 1.13
N THR A 10 3.48 -8.08 2.42
CA THR A 10 2.65 -7.27 3.30
C THR A 10 3.29 -5.89 3.48
N CYS A 11 2.48 -4.84 3.61
CA CYS A 11 2.98 -3.46 3.76
C CYS A 11 3.96 -3.32 4.94
N HIS A 12 3.69 -3.97 6.08
CA HIS A 12 4.63 -3.99 7.21
C HIS A 12 6.01 -4.57 6.84
N LYS A 13 6.06 -5.64 6.01
CA LYS A 13 7.32 -6.24 5.54
C LYS A 13 7.99 -5.43 4.42
N SER A 14 7.28 -4.48 3.82
CA SER A 14 7.82 -3.59 2.79
C SER A 14 8.59 -2.40 3.36
N GLN A 15 8.51 -2.17 4.68
CA GLN A 15 9.20 -1.07 5.35
C GLN A 15 10.71 -1.10 5.09
N GLY A 16 11.26 0.03 4.66
CA GLY A 16 12.68 0.17 4.30
C GLY A 16 13.04 -0.27 2.88
N GLY A 17 12.14 -0.96 2.16
CA GLY A 17 12.32 -1.25 0.73
C GLY A 17 11.78 -0.13 -0.16
N GLN A 18 12.28 -0.01 -1.38
CA GLN A 18 11.76 0.94 -2.37
C GLN A 18 11.80 0.29 -3.75
N TRP A 19 10.75 0.51 -4.55
CA TRP A 19 10.59 -0.09 -5.87
C TRP A 19 10.09 0.94 -6.87
N ASP A 20 10.48 0.78 -8.14
CA ASP A 20 10.09 1.68 -9.23
C ASP A 20 8.56 1.74 -9.42
N ASN A 21 7.92 0.58 -9.40
CA ASN A 21 6.48 0.45 -9.56
C ASN A 21 5.92 -0.37 -8.40
N VAL A 22 4.91 0.14 -7.72
CA VAL A 22 4.23 -0.54 -6.61
C VAL A 22 2.74 -0.64 -6.89
N PHE A 23 2.17 -1.82 -6.62
CA PHE A 23 0.74 -2.07 -6.68
C PHE A 23 0.24 -2.24 -5.25
N VAL A 24 -0.74 -1.43 -4.84
CA VAL A 24 -1.37 -1.49 -3.52
C VAL A 24 -2.80 -1.97 -3.71
N ASP A 25 -3.09 -3.15 -3.18
CA ASP A 25 -4.43 -3.68 -3.03
C ASP A 25 -4.85 -3.49 -1.56
N LEU A 26 -5.90 -2.71 -1.33
CA LEU A 26 -6.42 -2.45 0.02
C LEU A 26 -7.20 -3.64 0.58
N GLY A 27 -7.66 -4.56 -0.26
CA GLY A 27 -8.62 -5.57 0.14
C GLY A 27 -9.93 -4.94 0.66
N TYR A 28 -10.50 -5.53 1.71
CA TYR A 28 -11.75 -5.08 2.33
C TYR A 28 -11.47 -4.21 3.56
N TYR A 29 -12.14 -3.06 3.65
CA TYR A 29 -12.18 -2.20 4.84
C TYR A 29 -13.60 -1.66 5.03
N THR A 30 -13.96 -1.30 6.27
CA THR A 30 -15.19 -0.56 6.59
C THR A 30 -14.85 0.88 6.98
N ASP A 31 -15.84 1.78 6.95
CA ASP A 31 -15.63 3.18 7.31
C ASP A 31 -15.07 3.34 8.73
N ASP A 32 -15.46 2.46 9.65
CA ASP A 32 -14.95 2.43 11.03
C ASP A 32 -13.45 2.09 11.12
N MET A 33 -12.91 1.42 10.10
CA MET A 33 -11.49 1.07 9.99
C MET A 33 -10.64 2.21 9.42
N LEU A 34 -11.24 3.30 8.93
CA LEU A 34 -10.56 4.46 8.37
C LEU A 34 -10.04 5.41 9.46
N ASP A 35 -9.26 4.84 10.37
CA ASP A 35 -8.64 5.56 11.47
C ASP A 35 -7.26 6.12 11.10
N LYS A 36 -6.66 6.88 12.02
CA LYS A 36 -5.32 7.42 11.85
C LYS A 36 -4.26 6.33 11.62
N SER A 37 -4.47 5.14 12.15
CA SER A 37 -3.55 4.01 12.01
C SER A 37 -3.58 3.47 10.59
N PHE A 38 -4.77 3.34 10.00
CA PHE A 38 -4.96 2.97 8.59
C PHE A 38 -4.26 3.95 7.65
N PHE A 39 -4.43 5.26 7.84
CA PHE A 39 -3.76 6.25 7.00
C PHE A 39 -2.23 6.21 7.12
N ARG A 40 -1.68 5.92 8.31
CA ARG A 40 -0.22 5.72 8.49
C ARG A 40 0.29 4.47 7.79
N TRP A 41 -0.49 3.40 7.84
CA TRP A 41 -0.19 2.16 7.13
C TRP A 41 -0.21 2.39 5.61
N LEU A 42 -1.21 3.14 5.13
CA LEU A 42 -1.33 3.50 3.72
C LEU A 42 -0.17 4.39 3.24
N TYR A 43 0.20 5.39 4.04
CA TYR A 43 1.38 6.23 3.76
C TYR A 43 2.67 5.40 3.63
N THR A 44 2.82 4.38 4.49
CA THR A 44 3.95 3.45 4.39
C THR A 44 3.97 2.75 3.04
N ALA A 45 2.82 2.21 2.59
CA ALA A 45 2.69 1.55 1.29
C ALA A 45 2.99 2.51 0.12
N PHE A 46 2.44 3.73 0.18
CA PHE A 46 2.58 4.72 -0.89
C PHE A 46 4.02 5.16 -1.08
N THR A 47 4.73 5.41 0.02
CA THR A 47 6.14 5.84 -0.02
C THR A 47 7.11 4.75 -0.46
N ARG A 48 6.65 3.51 -0.69
CA ARG A 48 7.50 2.46 -1.27
C ARG A 48 7.69 2.65 -2.77
N ALA A 49 6.79 3.38 -3.46
CA ALA A 49 6.90 3.66 -4.89
C ALA A 49 7.85 4.82 -5.16
N SER A 50 8.81 4.66 -6.07
CA SER A 50 9.70 5.75 -6.51
C SER A 50 9.25 6.41 -7.82
N LYS A 51 8.54 5.70 -8.71
CA LYS A 51 8.07 6.25 -10.00
C LYS A 51 6.56 6.18 -10.17
N LYS A 52 5.95 5.01 -10.00
CA LYS A 52 4.50 4.83 -10.19
C LYS A 52 3.88 4.00 -9.07
N LEU A 53 2.74 4.47 -8.60
CA LEU A 53 1.88 3.79 -7.64
C LEU A 53 0.57 3.43 -8.34
N TYR A 54 0.20 2.16 -8.30
CA TYR A 54 -1.06 1.66 -8.82
C TYR A 54 -1.94 1.26 -7.63
N LEU A 55 -3.13 1.83 -7.58
CA LEU A 55 -4.12 1.51 -6.56
C LEU A 55 -5.14 0.56 -7.17
N ILE A 56 -5.29 -0.62 -6.57
CA ILE A 56 -6.21 -1.67 -7.02
C ILE A 56 -7.39 -1.71 -6.05
N ASN A 57 -8.61 -1.76 -6.60
CA ASN A 57 -9.86 -1.80 -5.82
C ASN A 57 -10.02 -0.64 -4.84
N PHE A 58 -9.51 0.55 -5.21
CA PHE A 58 -9.68 1.75 -4.40
C PHE A 58 -11.11 2.29 -4.55
N ASN A 59 -11.74 2.70 -3.44
CA ASN A 59 -13.03 3.37 -3.51
C ASN A 59 -12.81 4.79 -4.06
N ASP A 60 -13.65 5.21 -5.00
CA ASP A 60 -13.62 6.54 -5.62
C ASP A 60 -13.77 7.66 -4.59
N ASP A 61 -14.44 7.39 -3.46
CA ASP A 61 -14.58 8.33 -2.34
C ASP A 61 -13.24 8.80 -1.75
N PHE A 62 -12.15 8.04 -1.95
CA PHE A 62 -10.81 8.45 -1.52
C PHE A 62 -10.10 9.38 -2.52
N LEU A 63 -10.52 9.37 -3.77
CA LEU A 63 -9.84 10.06 -4.87
C LEU A 63 -10.57 11.34 -5.28
N ILE A 64 -11.82 11.50 -4.87
CA ILE A 64 -12.67 12.65 -5.19
C ILE A 64 -12.76 13.55 -3.96
N ASN A 65 -12.29 14.80 -4.11
CA ASN A 65 -12.67 15.92 -3.22
C ASN A 65 -14.02 16.47 -3.65
#